data_AF-A0A535YY42-F1
#
_entry.id   AF-A0A535YY42-F1
#
_cell.length_a   1.000
_cell.length_b   1.000
_cell.length_c   1.000
_cell.angle_alpha   90.00
_cell.angle_beta   90.00
_cell.angle_gamma   90.00
#
_symmetry.space_group_name_H-M   'P 1'
#
loop_
_entity.id
_entity.type
_entity.pdbx_description
1 polymer ?
#
loop_
_entity_poly.entity_id
_entity_poly.type
_entity_poly.pdbx_seq_one_letter_code
_entity_poly.pdbx_strand_id
1 'polypeptide(L)'
;MPPAPISVHASFALANADLWSPESPALYVLRVQVFWEERPVDQLFESFGLRRAVVDARSPRVLLNGNAVAYAGVALHDERVYPGINGQPRGGPVTRPDDILILLEKANATNIQLIRADHHPGNPLLLMLADRLGYAIWEEIPLYHYTPDTFAIAMDRGIPQQMLAEMDLRDMNHPSV
;
A
#
# COMPACT_ATOMS: atom_id res chain seq x y z
N MET A 1 -30.79 10.76 9.53
CA MET A 1 -29.77 9.86 8.94
C MET A 1 -29.28 10.51 7.66
N PRO A 2 -27.97 10.53 7.37
CA PRO A 2 -27.50 10.90 6.04
C PRO A 2 -28.09 9.93 5.01
N PRO A 3 -28.36 10.39 3.77
CA PRO A 3 -28.80 9.50 2.71
C PRO A 3 -27.78 8.39 2.47
N ALA A 4 -28.25 7.22 2.07
CA ALA A 4 -27.36 6.13 1.66
C ALA A 4 -26.45 6.61 0.51
N PRO A 5 -25.18 6.18 0.48
CA PRO A 5 -24.28 6.56 -0.60
C PRO A 5 -24.83 6.09 -1.95
N ILE A 6 -24.73 6.95 -2.96
CA ILE A 6 -25.03 6.58 -4.35
C ILE A 6 -23.77 5.92 -4.92
N SER A 7 -23.91 4.70 -5.43
CA SER A 7 -22.82 3.98 -6.10
C SER A 7 -23.04 3.97 -7.61
N VAL A 8 -21.98 4.28 -8.36
CA VAL A 8 -21.94 4.23 -9.82
C VAL A 8 -20.84 3.26 -10.23
N HIS A 9 -21.15 2.32 -11.12
CA HIS A 9 -20.20 1.38 -11.66
C HIS A 9 -19.97 1.67 -13.14
N ALA A 10 -18.71 1.74 -13.54
CA ALA A 10 -18.29 1.88 -14.93
C ALA A 10 -17.20 0.85 -15.22
N SER A 11 -17.10 0.42 -16.47
CA SER A 11 -16.07 -0.49 -16.93
C SER A 11 -15.46 0.04 -18.21
N PHE A 12 -14.15 -0.10 -18.33
CA PHE A 12 -13.40 0.27 -19.52
C PHE A 12 -12.36 -0.82 -19.81
N ALA A 13 -11.93 -0.90 -21.06
CA ALA A 13 -10.92 -1.84 -21.50
C ALA A 13 -9.67 -1.08 -21.94
N LEU A 14 -8.50 -1.58 -21.51
CA LEU A 14 -7.20 -1.09 -21.94
C LEU A 14 -6.59 -2.14 -22.89
N ALA A 15 -6.52 -1.83 -24.18
CA ALA A 15 -5.92 -2.71 -25.17
C ALA A 15 -4.39 -2.58 -25.14
N ASN A 16 -3.68 -3.72 -25.18
CA ASN A 16 -2.21 -3.79 -25.14
C ASN A 16 -1.60 -3.00 -23.97
N ALA A 17 -2.22 -3.12 -22.79
CA ALA A 17 -1.75 -2.41 -21.60
C ALA A 17 -0.44 -3.01 -21.06
N ASP A 18 0.45 -2.13 -20.63
CA ASP A 18 1.66 -2.50 -19.90
C ASP A 18 1.28 -2.97 -18.49
N LEU A 19 1.89 -4.06 -18.05
CA LEU A 19 1.63 -4.62 -16.72
C LEU A 19 2.60 -4.02 -15.70
N TRP A 20 2.08 -3.70 -14.53
CA TRP A 20 2.87 -3.31 -13.37
C TRP A 20 3.63 -4.51 -12.81
N SER A 21 4.89 -4.28 -12.49
CA SER A 21 5.79 -5.15 -11.73
C SER A 21 6.89 -4.31 -11.09
N PRO A 22 7.62 -4.80 -10.07
CA PRO A 22 8.79 -4.12 -9.54
C PRO A 22 9.81 -3.71 -10.62
N GLU A 23 10.01 -4.56 -11.63
CA GLU A 23 10.96 -4.30 -12.72
C GLU A 23 10.40 -3.38 -13.81
N SER A 24 9.08 -3.27 -13.92
CA SER A 24 8.39 -2.42 -14.87
C SER A 24 7.15 -1.81 -14.20
N PRO A 25 7.31 -0.71 -13.44
CA PRO A 25 6.24 -0.11 -12.65
C PRO A 25 5.29 0.73 -13.53
N ALA A 26 4.63 0.09 -14.49
CA ALA A 26 3.67 0.72 -15.38
C ALA A 26 2.44 1.23 -14.60
N LEU A 27 2.18 2.53 -14.67
CA LEU A 27 1.07 3.19 -13.98
C LEU A 27 0.19 3.96 -14.97
N TYR A 28 -1.10 3.94 -14.68
CA TYR A 28 -2.16 4.68 -15.35
C TYR A 28 -2.79 5.68 -14.38
N VAL A 29 -3.49 6.67 -14.92
CA VAL A 29 -4.26 7.64 -14.13
C VAL A 29 -5.72 7.58 -14.54
N LEU A 30 -6.58 7.22 -13.59
CA LEU A 30 -8.02 7.34 -13.71
C LEU A 30 -8.44 8.75 -13.33
N ARG A 31 -9.11 9.45 -14.25
CA ARG A 31 -9.77 10.72 -13.96
C ARG A 31 -11.27 10.49 -13.86
N VAL A 32 -11.87 10.82 -12.73
CA VAL A 32 -13.34 10.82 -12.56
C VAL A 32 -13.81 12.26 -12.44
N GLN A 33 -14.89 12.60 -13.14
CA GLN A 33 -15.47 13.95 -13.14
C GLN A 33 -16.96 13.87 -12.84
N VAL A 34 -17.44 14.77 -12.00
CA VAL A 34 -18.86 14.93 -11.68
C VAL A 34 -19.38 16.16 -12.41
N PHE A 35 -20.53 16.00 -13.08
CA PHE A 35 -21.19 17.09 -13.80
C PHE A 35 -22.56 17.39 -13.18
N TRP A 36 -22.90 18.67 -13.10
CA TRP A 36 -24.25 19.15 -12.79
C TRP A 36 -24.67 20.12 -13.90
N GLU A 37 -25.79 19.83 -14.58
CA GLU A 37 -26.27 20.62 -15.73
C GLU A 37 -25.17 20.86 -16.79
N GLU A 38 -24.48 19.80 -17.20
CA GLU A 38 -23.34 19.82 -18.16
C GLU A 38 -22.10 20.61 -17.71
N ARG A 39 -22.07 21.10 -16.45
CA ARG A 39 -20.90 21.79 -15.89
C ARG A 39 -20.11 20.87 -14.98
N PRO A 40 -18.78 20.77 -15.12
CA PRO A 40 -17.96 20.01 -14.19
C PRO A 40 -17.97 20.69 -12.82
N VAL A 41 -18.42 19.98 -11.78
CA VAL A 41 -18.51 20.48 -10.41
C VAL A 41 -17.48 19.87 -9.48
N ASP A 42 -16.95 18.69 -9.81
CA ASP A 42 -15.91 18.02 -9.05
C ASP A 42 -15.07 17.11 -9.95
N GLN A 43 -13.83 16.82 -9.52
CA GLN A 43 -12.97 15.84 -10.16
C GLN A 43 -11.98 15.22 -9.18
N LEU A 44 -11.66 13.95 -9.41
CA LEU A 44 -10.60 13.23 -8.69
C LEU A 44 -9.70 12.50 -9.69
N PHE A 45 -8.46 12.27 -9.26
CA PHE A 45 -7.46 11.52 -10.01
C PHE A 45 -6.91 10.43 -9.13
N GLU A 46 -6.91 9.20 -9.63
CA GLU A 46 -6.34 8.05 -8.94
C GLU A 46 -5.31 7.37 -9.83
N SER A 47 -4.15 7.04 -9.26
CA SER A 47 -3.16 6.24 -9.97
C SER A 47 -3.43 4.76 -9.72
N PHE A 48 -3.25 3.93 -10.74
CA PHE A 48 -3.38 2.47 -10.61
C PHE A 48 -2.42 1.75 -11.55
N GLY A 49 -2.13 0.48 -11.28
CA GLY A 49 -1.32 -0.38 -12.13
C GLY A 49 -2.03 -1.70 -12.39
N LEU A 50 -1.78 -2.30 -13.57
CA LEU A 50 -2.39 -3.58 -13.93
C LEU A 50 -1.44 -4.71 -13.61
N ARG A 51 -1.79 -5.57 -12.66
CA ARG A 51 -1.03 -6.79 -12.37
C ARG A 51 -1.96 -7.93 -11.97
N ARG A 52 -1.41 -9.14 -11.98
CA ARG A 52 -2.08 -10.32 -11.42
C ARG A 52 -1.16 -11.01 -10.43
N ALA A 53 -1.51 -10.97 -9.14
CA ALA A 53 -0.84 -11.71 -8.09
C ALA A 53 -1.67 -12.96 -7.72
N VAL A 54 -1.01 -14.12 -7.62
CA VAL A 54 -1.67 -15.40 -7.30
C VAL A 54 -0.77 -16.23 -6.39
N VAL A 55 -1.33 -16.82 -5.33
CA VAL A 55 -0.64 -17.89 -4.59
C VAL A 55 -0.84 -19.20 -5.35
N ASP A 56 0.25 -19.87 -5.73
CA ASP A 56 0.17 -21.10 -6.52
C ASP A 56 -0.41 -22.24 -5.69
N ALA A 57 -1.56 -22.77 -6.10
CA ALA A 57 -2.24 -23.88 -5.41
C ALA A 57 -1.44 -25.20 -5.41
N ARG A 58 -0.41 -25.33 -6.25
CA ARG A 58 0.37 -26.56 -6.43
C ARG A 58 1.73 -26.54 -5.75
N SER A 59 2.20 -25.38 -5.29
CA SER A 59 3.55 -25.22 -4.71
C SER A 59 3.65 -23.92 -3.90
N PRO A 60 4.52 -23.83 -2.88
CA PRO A 60 4.62 -22.65 -2.02
C PRO A 60 5.35 -21.49 -2.71
N ARG A 61 4.68 -20.82 -3.64
CA ARG A 61 5.20 -19.64 -4.35
C ARG A 61 4.10 -18.66 -4.71
N VAL A 62 4.47 -17.40 -4.85
CA VAL A 62 3.63 -16.35 -5.43
C VAL A 62 3.96 -16.23 -6.91
N LEU A 63 2.95 -16.04 -7.74
CA LEU A 63 3.06 -15.71 -9.15
C LEU A 63 2.65 -14.25 -9.36
N LEU A 64 3.52 -13.45 -9.95
CA LEU A 64 3.21 -12.11 -10.45
C LEU A 64 3.17 -12.15 -11.97
N ASN A 65 2.05 -11.73 -12.56
CA ASN A 65 1.82 -11.73 -14.01
C ASN A 65 2.06 -13.11 -14.67
N GLY A 66 1.86 -14.19 -13.89
CA GLY A 66 2.05 -15.58 -14.32
C GLY A 66 3.45 -16.16 -14.08
N ASN A 67 4.41 -15.34 -13.66
CA ASN A 67 5.78 -15.77 -13.37
C ASN A 67 6.00 -15.92 -11.86
N ALA A 68 6.73 -16.95 -11.45
CA ALA A 68 7.10 -17.12 -10.05
C ALA A 68 8.04 -15.99 -9.60
N VAL A 69 7.75 -15.40 -8.45
CA VAL A 69 8.58 -14.35 -7.83
C VAL A 69 9.15 -14.81 -6.50
N ALA A 70 10.34 -14.33 -6.20
CA ALA A 70 11.01 -14.52 -4.92
C ALA A 70 11.73 -13.20 -4.59
N TYR A 71 11.19 -12.46 -3.63
CA TYR A 71 11.70 -11.13 -3.29
C TYR A 71 12.71 -11.21 -2.14
N ALA A 72 13.82 -10.50 -2.28
CA ALA A 72 14.62 -10.09 -1.13
C ALA A 72 13.84 -8.97 -0.40
N GLY A 73 13.51 -9.22 0.87
CA GLY A 73 12.62 -8.36 1.65
C GLY A 73 13.25 -7.80 2.91
N VAL A 74 12.72 -6.65 3.37
CA VAL A 74 13.01 -6.05 4.67
C VAL A 74 11.73 -5.60 5.36
N ALA A 75 11.77 -5.49 6.69
CA ALA A 75 10.75 -4.81 7.46
C ALA A 75 11.10 -3.33 7.64
N LEU A 76 10.10 -2.47 7.67
CA LEU A 76 10.25 -1.03 7.88
C LEU A 76 9.25 -0.54 8.93
N HIS A 77 9.77 0.06 9.99
CA HIS A 77 8.97 0.94 10.85
C HIS A 77 8.92 2.35 10.26
N ASP A 78 7.75 3.00 10.35
CA ASP A 78 7.51 4.35 9.82
C ASP A 78 8.09 5.46 10.71
N GLU A 79 9.37 5.34 11.02
CA GLU A 79 10.09 6.27 11.88
C GLU A 79 11.48 6.61 11.37
N ARG A 80 11.90 7.83 11.67
CA ARG A 80 13.30 8.26 11.54
C ARG A 80 13.97 8.01 12.87
N VAL A 81 15.06 7.26 12.84
CA VAL A 81 15.91 7.04 14.01
C VAL A 81 17.28 7.63 13.74
N TYR A 82 17.69 8.60 14.56
CA TYR A 82 19.03 9.18 14.51
C TYR A 82 19.79 8.90 15.80
N PRO A 83 21.13 8.82 15.75
CA PRO A 83 21.94 8.76 16.97
C PRO A 83 21.59 9.91 17.91
N GLY A 84 21.36 9.56 19.17
CA GLY A 84 21.09 10.54 20.21
C GLY A 84 22.29 11.46 20.43
N ILE A 85 22.01 12.70 20.83
CA ILE A 85 23.04 13.70 21.19
C ILE A 85 22.82 14.05 22.66
N ASN A 86 23.86 13.97 23.48
CA ASN A 86 23.80 14.26 24.92
C ASN A 86 22.72 13.45 25.66
N GLY A 87 22.52 12.19 25.27
CA GLY A 87 21.51 11.31 25.86
C GLY A 87 20.05 11.61 25.44
N GLN A 88 19.83 12.57 24.54
CA GLN A 88 18.50 12.89 24.03
C GLN A 88 18.21 12.11 22.74
N PRO A 89 17.08 11.39 22.65
CA PRO A 89 16.68 10.71 21.42
C PRO A 89 16.41 11.74 20.32
N ARG A 90 16.68 11.34 19.08
CA ARG A 90 16.41 12.15 17.90
C ARG A 90 15.75 11.30 16.84
N GLY A 91 14.81 11.90 16.12
CA GLY A 91 13.98 11.15 15.20
C GLY A 91 12.54 11.63 15.21
N GLY A 92 11.64 10.75 14.81
CA GLY A 92 10.21 10.97 14.83
C GLY A 92 9.51 10.39 13.61
N PRO A 93 8.21 10.66 13.44
CA PRO A 93 7.46 10.13 12.32
C PRO A 93 8.05 10.60 10.99
N VAL A 94 7.90 9.75 9.99
CA VAL A 94 8.18 10.04 8.59
C VAL A 94 7.00 10.84 8.05
N THR A 95 7.23 12.10 7.68
CA THR A 95 6.15 13.02 7.25
C THR A 95 6.41 13.65 5.90
N ARG A 96 7.56 13.37 5.28
CA ARG A 96 7.96 13.94 3.99
C ARG A 96 8.36 12.84 3.01
N PRO A 97 8.09 13.01 1.71
CA PRO A 97 8.55 12.06 0.69
C PRO A 97 10.07 11.83 0.74
N ASP A 98 10.85 12.88 0.98
CA ASP A 98 12.33 12.79 1.07
C ASP A 98 12.80 11.80 2.16
N ASP A 99 12.08 11.72 3.27
CA ASP A 99 12.40 10.78 4.36
C ASP A 99 12.26 9.32 3.88
N ILE A 100 11.25 9.06 3.05
CA ILE A 100 10.98 7.74 2.47
C ILE A 100 11.94 7.44 1.33
N LEU A 101 12.25 8.42 0.48
CA LEU A 101 13.21 8.25 -0.61
C LEU A 101 14.58 7.79 -0.09
N ILE A 102 15.07 8.35 1.01
CA ILE A 102 16.32 7.90 1.65
C ILE A 102 16.26 6.41 2.04
N LEU A 103 15.09 5.92 2.50
CA LEU A 103 14.89 4.52 2.86
C LEU A 103 14.86 3.63 1.61
N LEU A 104 14.14 4.05 0.57
CA LEU A 104 14.06 3.33 -0.70
C LEU A 104 15.41 3.32 -1.45
N GLU A 105 16.21 4.37 -1.35
CA GLU A 105 17.58 4.41 -1.89
C GLU A 105 18.47 3.33 -1.24
N LYS A 106 18.35 3.13 0.08
CA LYS A 106 19.06 2.06 0.80
C LYS A 106 18.57 0.68 0.40
N ALA A 107 17.26 0.52 0.24
CA ALA A 107 16.65 -0.72 -0.26
C ALA A 107 17.18 -1.06 -1.66
N ASN A 108 17.18 -0.08 -2.57
CA ASN A 108 17.73 -0.23 -3.92
C ASN A 108 19.21 -0.62 -3.90
N ALA A 109 20.02 0.09 -3.09
CA ALA A 109 21.46 -0.18 -2.96
C ALA A 109 21.78 -1.59 -2.41
N THR A 110 20.78 -2.27 -1.84
CA THR A 110 20.90 -3.62 -1.30
C THR A 110 20.07 -4.66 -2.05
N ASN A 111 19.54 -4.31 -3.24
CA ASN A 111 18.72 -5.17 -4.09
C ASN A 111 17.46 -5.70 -3.40
N ILE A 112 16.89 -4.92 -2.49
CA ILE A 112 15.61 -5.23 -1.86
C ILE A 112 14.47 -4.90 -2.82
N GLN A 113 13.49 -5.80 -2.90
CA GLN A 113 12.34 -5.71 -3.80
C GLN A 113 11.01 -5.72 -3.05
N LEU A 114 11.00 -6.22 -1.80
CA LEU A 114 9.83 -6.24 -0.94
C LEU A 114 10.06 -5.45 0.35
N ILE A 115 9.09 -4.62 0.73
CA ILE A 115 9.09 -3.91 2.01
C ILE A 115 7.84 -4.31 2.77
N ARG A 116 8.01 -4.87 3.95
CA ARG A 116 6.91 -5.12 4.90
C ARG A 116 6.74 -3.89 5.78
N ALA A 117 5.59 -3.23 5.69
CA ALA A 117 5.24 -2.05 6.46
C ALA A 117 4.78 -2.48 7.88
N ASP A 118 5.72 -2.50 8.82
CA ASP A 118 5.52 -3.03 10.17
C ASP A 118 5.14 -1.92 11.17
N HIS A 119 4.22 -2.11 12.11
CA HIS A 119 3.19 -3.14 12.26
C HIS A 119 1.82 -2.45 12.21
N HIS A 120 1.60 -1.63 11.19
CA HIS A 120 0.41 -0.81 11.00
C HIS A 120 0.25 -0.51 9.50
N PRO A 121 -0.93 -0.04 9.06
CA PRO A 121 -1.13 0.37 7.67
C PRO A 121 0.02 1.26 7.20
N GLY A 122 0.48 1.02 5.98
CA GLY A 122 1.63 1.70 5.41
C GLY A 122 1.41 3.21 5.35
N ASN A 123 2.51 3.95 5.40
CA ASN A 123 2.47 5.39 5.15
C ASN A 123 1.99 5.61 3.70
N PRO A 124 0.94 6.42 3.45
CA PRO A 124 0.45 6.65 2.08
C PRO A 124 1.53 7.16 1.11
N LEU A 125 2.52 7.90 1.62
CA LEU A 125 3.66 8.34 0.82
C LEU A 125 4.59 7.17 0.43
N LEU A 126 4.72 6.14 1.28
CA LEU A 126 5.48 4.93 0.96
C LEU A 126 4.79 4.17 -0.16
N LEU A 127 3.48 3.95 -0.06
CA LEU A 127 2.72 3.22 -1.08
C LEU A 127 2.78 3.94 -2.44
N MET A 128 2.57 5.26 -2.45
CA MET A 128 2.69 6.07 -3.66
C MET A 128 4.09 6.00 -4.31
N LEU A 129 5.15 6.00 -3.50
CA LEU A 129 6.52 5.89 -4.02
C LEU A 129 6.83 4.46 -4.46
N ALA A 130 6.35 3.45 -3.75
CA ALA A 130 6.52 2.04 -4.09
C ALA A 130 5.86 1.68 -5.43
N ASP A 131 4.66 2.20 -5.67
CA ASP A 131 3.98 2.06 -6.97
C ASP A 131 4.83 2.59 -8.12
N ARG A 132 5.46 3.76 -7.92
CA ARG A 132 6.22 4.49 -8.95
C ARG A 132 7.62 3.94 -9.17
N LEU A 133 8.27 3.51 -8.09
CA LEU A 133 9.67 3.07 -8.10
C LEU A 133 9.80 1.56 -8.26
N GLY A 134 8.70 0.81 -8.14
CA GLY A 134 8.69 -0.64 -8.34
C GLY A 134 9.16 -1.40 -7.11
N TYR A 135 8.45 -1.23 -5.98
CA TYR A 135 8.61 -2.10 -4.81
C TYR A 135 7.32 -2.87 -4.56
N ALA A 136 7.44 -4.15 -4.18
CA ALA A 136 6.33 -4.88 -3.60
C ALA A 136 6.16 -4.47 -2.13
N ILE A 137 4.94 -4.21 -1.70
CA ILE A 137 4.62 -3.86 -0.32
C ILE A 137 3.84 -5.00 0.31
N TRP A 138 4.19 -5.36 1.54
CA TRP A 138 3.32 -6.14 2.42
C TRP A 138 2.79 -5.20 3.50
N GLU A 139 1.48 -4.98 3.51
CA GLU A 139 0.78 -4.24 4.57
C GLU A 139 0.11 -5.14 5.60
N GLU A 140 -0.03 -4.63 6.82
CA GLU A 140 -0.73 -5.32 7.90
C GLU A 140 -1.37 -4.33 8.89
N ILE A 141 -2.38 -4.80 9.62
CA ILE A 141 -2.98 -4.06 10.74
C ILE A 141 -2.20 -4.31 12.05
N PRO A 142 -2.30 -3.43 13.07
CA PRO A 142 -1.59 -3.58 14.35
C PRO A 142 -2.23 -4.63 15.27
N LEU A 143 -2.41 -5.86 14.77
CA LEU A 143 -2.91 -7.00 15.51
C LEU A 143 -1.74 -7.91 15.95
N TYR A 144 -0.80 -7.33 16.72
CA TYR A 144 0.41 -8.02 17.21
C TYR A 144 0.57 -7.85 18.72
N HIS A 145 1.30 -8.77 19.36
CA HIS A 145 1.56 -8.79 20.82
C HIS A 145 0.33 -8.91 21.73
N TYR A 146 -0.78 -9.44 21.22
CA TYR A 146 -1.95 -9.77 22.03
C TYR A 146 -1.75 -11.10 22.79
N THR A 147 -2.22 -11.18 24.03
CA THR A 147 -2.48 -12.47 24.68
C THR A 147 -3.78 -13.06 24.12
N PRO A 148 -4.05 -14.36 24.31
CA PRO A 148 -5.34 -14.93 23.89
C PRO A 148 -6.55 -14.14 24.41
N ASP A 149 -6.52 -13.68 25.66
CA ASP A 149 -7.60 -12.90 26.26
C ASP A 149 -7.76 -11.52 25.62
N THR A 150 -6.65 -10.77 25.44
CA THR A 150 -6.74 -9.44 24.83
C THR A 150 -7.11 -9.53 23.35
N PHE A 151 -6.67 -10.58 22.65
CA PHE A 151 -7.05 -10.85 21.26
C PHE A 151 -8.56 -11.06 21.14
N ALA A 152 -9.14 -11.92 21.98
CA ALA A 152 -10.58 -12.18 22.01
C ALA A 152 -11.38 -10.88 22.25
N ILE A 153 -10.96 -10.05 23.21
CA ILE A 153 -11.60 -8.77 23.48
C ILE A 153 -11.55 -7.83 22.26
N ALA A 154 -10.41 -7.75 21.57
CA ALA A 154 -10.27 -6.90 20.38
C ALA A 154 -11.18 -7.38 19.24
N MET A 155 -11.23 -8.70 19.02
CA MET A 155 -12.07 -9.33 17.99
C MET A 155 -13.56 -9.15 18.27
N ASP A 156 -14.00 -9.33 19.52
CA ASP A 156 -15.40 -9.16 19.94
C ASP A 156 -15.87 -7.71 19.76
N ARG A 157 -14.96 -6.75 19.90
CA ARG A 157 -15.23 -5.32 19.66
C ARG A 157 -15.24 -4.94 18.18
N GLY A 158 -14.79 -5.83 17.29
CA GLY A 158 -14.70 -5.54 15.86
C GLY A 158 -13.58 -4.57 15.46
N ILE A 159 -12.64 -4.27 16.37
CA ILE A 159 -11.59 -3.27 16.13
C ILE A 159 -10.67 -3.69 14.96
N PRO A 160 -10.12 -4.91 14.94
CA PRO A 160 -9.25 -5.34 13.84
C PRO A 160 -9.97 -5.37 12.48
N GLN A 161 -11.25 -5.73 12.46
CA GLN A 161 -12.07 -5.78 11.25
C GLN A 161 -12.28 -4.38 10.68
N GLN A 162 -12.55 -3.39 11.54
CA GLN A 162 -12.66 -2.00 11.12
C GLN A 162 -11.33 -1.49 10.56
N MET A 163 -10.21 -1.73 11.26
CA MET A 163 -8.88 -1.34 10.78
C MET A 163 -8.52 -1.97 9.44
N LEU A 164 -8.86 -3.25 9.25
CA LEU A 164 -8.62 -3.96 8.00
C LEU A 164 -9.47 -3.38 6.86
N ALA A 165 -10.75 -3.11 7.12
CA ALA A 165 -11.64 -2.51 6.14
C ALA A 165 -11.20 -1.08 5.74
N GLU A 166 -10.71 -0.29 6.69
CA GLU A 166 -10.17 1.04 6.43
C GLU A 166 -8.88 1.00 5.61
N MET A 167 -7.95 0.09 5.95
CA MET A 167 -6.71 -0.12 5.20
C MET A 167 -7.02 -0.57 3.75
N ASP A 168 -7.85 -1.61 3.59
CA ASP A 168 -8.26 -2.10 2.27
C ASP A 168 -8.93 -0.99 1.44
N LEU A 169 -9.89 -0.25 2.04
CA LEU A 169 -10.60 0.82 1.34
C LEU A 169 -9.67 1.97 0.90
N ARG A 170 -8.68 2.32 1.73
CA ARG A 170 -7.72 3.38 1.45
C ARG A 170 -6.70 2.95 0.39
N ASP A 171 -6.22 1.71 0.48
CA ASP A 171 -4.98 1.29 -0.18
C ASP A 171 -5.19 0.34 -1.37
N MET A 172 -6.42 -0.15 -1.62
CA MET A 172 -6.74 -1.11 -2.69
C MET A 172 -6.30 -0.70 -4.11
N ASN A 173 -6.09 0.59 -4.36
CA ASN A 173 -5.68 1.10 -5.68
C ASN A 173 -4.16 1.07 -5.87
N HIS A 174 -3.37 0.79 -4.84
CA HIS A 174 -1.92 0.70 -4.91
C HIS A 174 -1.49 -0.62 -5.57
N PRO A 175 -0.98 -0.62 -6.82
CA PRO A 175 -0.48 -1.85 -7.43
C PRO A 175 0.73 -2.46 -6.70
N SER A 176 1.42 -1.72 -5.85
CA SER A 176 2.52 -2.26 -5.05
C SER A 176 2.11 -3.26 -3.97
N VAL A 177 0.87 -3.17 -3.45
CA VAL A 177 0.36 -3.95 -2.30
C VAL A 177 -0.11 -5.35 -2.68
#